data_AF-A0A957ACR4-F1
#
_entry.id   AF-A0A957ACR4-F1
#
_cell.length_a   1.000
_cell.length_b   1.000
_cell.length_c   1.000
_cell.angle_alpha   90.00
_cell.angle_beta   90.00
_cell.angle_gamma   90.00
#
_symmetry.space_group_name_H-M   'P 1'
#
loop_
_entity.id
_entity.type
_entity.pdbx_description
1 polymer ?
#
loop_
_entity_poly.entity_id
_entity_poly.type
_entity_poly.pdbx_seq_one_letter_code
_entity_poly.pdbx_strand_id
1 'polypeptide(L)'
;GPPAPIPTSQALHTAFGEGDRGYYMLYFQKPGQAEAELEADVRGNLAKAFHSYERAQDLWTFATVGGDGSGVMMRIAPGTSFLTDEELDVYAAAFERTGFTGGLNWYRAMDYSWEDTRALENHRIDGIPV
;
A
#
# COMPACT_ATOMS: atom_id res chain seq x y z
N GLY A 1 -2.55 -13.24 -18.99
CA GLY A 1 -1.21 -13.84 -19.14
C GLY A 1 -1.00 -14.87 -18.06
N PRO A 2 -0.05 -15.81 -18.19
CA PRO A 2 0.25 -16.74 -17.11
C PRO A 2 0.70 -15.98 -15.86
N PRO A 3 0.42 -16.50 -14.64
CA PRO A 3 0.88 -15.90 -13.40
C PRO A 3 2.42 -15.82 -13.37
N ALA A 4 2.95 -14.89 -12.60
CA ALA A 4 4.39 -14.71 -12.44
C ALA A 4 5.07 -16.03 -11.99
N PRO A 5 6.33 -16.29 -12.39
CA PRO A 5 7.00 -17.56 -12.10
C PRO A 5 7.35 -17.74 -10.61
N ILE A 6 7.33 -16.65 -9.82
CA ILE A 6 7.67 -16.62 -8.40
C ILE A 6 6.60 -15.81 -7.64
N PRO A 7 6.44 -16.04 -6.31
CA PRO A 7 5.55 -15.25 -5.46
C PRO A 7 5.78 -13.74 -5.59
N THR A 8 4.72 -12.97 -5.42
CA THR A 8 4.74 -11.51 -5.57
C THR A 8 5.74 -10.87 -4.61
N SER A 9 5.77 -11.28 -3.35
CA SER A 9 6.71 -10.77 -2.36
C SER A 9 8.16 -11.01 -2.79
N GLN A 10 8.47 -12.21 -3.31
CA GLN A 10 9.82 -12.57 -3.78
C GLN A 10 10.23 -11.74 -5.00
N ALA A 11 9.30 -11.50 -5.93
CA ALA A 11 9.55 -10.62 -7.07
C ALA A 11 9.86 -9.19 -6.63
N LEU A 12 9.11 -8.67 -5.65
CA LEU A 12 9.34 -7.34 -5.08
C LEU A 12 10.68 -7.26 -4.32
N HIS A 13 11.03 -8.29 -3.53
CA HIS A 13 12.34 -8.36 -2.88
C HIS A 13 13.49 -8.36 -3.88
N THR A 14 13.34 -9.06 -5.00
CA THR A 14 14.34 -9.09 -6.07
C THR A 14 14.48 -7.72 -6.74
N ALA A 15 13.36 -7.02 -6.97
CA ALA A 15 13.35 -5.74 -7.66
C ALA A 15 13.83 -4.56 -6.78
N PHE A 16 13.48 -4.57 -5.49
CA PHE A 16 13.65 -3.41 -4.60
C PHE A 16 14.62 -3.66 -3.43
N GLY A 17 15.03 -4.91 -3.19
CA GLY A 17 15.93 -5.30 -2.10
C GLY A 17 15.24 -5.43 -0.73
N GLU A 18 16.05 -5.46 0.33
CA GLU A 18 15.61 -5.51 1.73
C GLU A 18 15.96 -4.21 2.47
N GLY A 19 15.31 -3.98 3.63
CA GLY A 19 15.63 -2.90 4.55
C GLY A 19 15.32 -1.49 4.02
N ASP A 20 16.29 -0.59 4.14
CA ASP A 20 16.21 0.87 4.04
C ASP A 20 15.85 1.44 2.65
N ARG A 21 15.76 0.56 1.65
CA ARG A 21 15.29 0.82 0.27
C ARG A 21 14.00 0.06 -0.04
N GLY A 22 13.33 -0.41 1.00
CA GLY A 22 12.18 -1.29 0.91
C GLY A 22 11.03 -0.65 0.15
N TYR A 23 10.26 -1.52 -0.49
CA TYR A 23 9.02 -1.17 -1.16
C TYR A 23 7.88 -1.17 -0.14
N TYR A 24 6.95 -0.21 -0.23
CA TYR A 24 5.88 -0.06 0.76
C TYR A 24 5.06 -1.33 1.00
N MET A 25 4.80 -2.14 -0.05
CA MET A 25 4.05 -3.39 0.10
C MET A 25 4.79 -4.43 0.95
N LEU A 26 6.13 -4.44 0.89
CA LEU A 26 6.98 -5.30 1.71
C LEU A 26 6.99 -4.80 3.16
N TYR A 27 7.00 -3.48 3.37
CA TYR A 27 6.89 -2.87 4.70
C TYR A 27 5.58 -3.22 5.40
N PHE A 28 4.48 -3.34 4.66
CA PHE A 28 3.18 -3.76 5.22
C PHE A 28 3.12 -5.23 5.65
N GLN A 29 4.12 -6.06 5.31
CA GLN A 29 4.10 -7.49 5.64
C GLN A 29 4.19 -7.75 7.13
N LYS A 30 4.89 -6.91 7.91
CA LYS A 30 5.01 -7.08 9.36
C LYS A 30 3.74 -6.59 10.07
N PRO A 31 2.94 -7.46 10.70
CA PRO A 31 1.74 -7.03 11.41
C PRO A 31 2.05 -6.06 12.54
N GLY A 32 1.26 -4.99 12.66
CA GLY A 32 1.37 -3.98 13.71
C GLY A 32 2.41 -2.89 13.44
N GLN A 33 3.34 -3.08 12.49
CA GLN A 33 4.35 -2.06 12.18
C GLN A 33 3.73 -0.85 11.48
N ALA A 34 3.11 -1.07 10.32
CA ALA A 34 2.50 0.00 9.55
C ALA A 34 1.23 0.55 10.22
N GLU A 35 0.46 -0.29 10.91
CA GLU A 35 -0.66 0.15 11.73
C GLU A 35 -0.22 1.19 12.76
N ALA A 36 0.82 0.91 13.56
CA ALA A 36 1.27 1.81 14.60
C ALA A 36 1.66 3.19 14.06
N GLU A 37 2.30 3.25 12.89
CA GLU A 37 2.66 4.52 12.26
C GLU A 37 1.45 5.27 11.69
N LEU A 38 0.53 4.57 11.03
CA LEU A 38 -0.66 5.17 10.44
C LEU A 38 -1.62 5.69 11.52
N GLU A 39 -1.77 4.93 12.60
CA GLU A 39 -2.70 5.22 13.71
C GLU A 39 -2.19 6.30 14.67
N ALA A 40 -0.90 6.64 14.62
CA ALA A 40 -0.33 7.73 15.40
C ALA A 40 -0.91 9.12 15.03
N ASP A 41 -1.34 9.29 13.78
CA ASP A 41 -2.00 10.48 13.27
C ASP A 41 -2.89 10.11 12.07
N VAL A 42 -4.06 9.51 12.35
CA VAL A 42 -4.96 8.98 11.32
C VAL A 42 -5.31 10.04 10.29
N ARG A 43 -5.78 11.20 10.76
CA ARG A 43 -6.23 12.29 9.87
C ARG A 43 -5.07 12.87 9.06
N GLY A 44 -3.93 13.15 9.69
CA GLY A 44 -2.77 13.71 9.00
C GLY A 44 -2.17 12.73 8.00
N ASN A 45 -2.13 11.44 8.32
CA ASN A 45 -1.66 10.41 7.39
C ASN A 45 -2.63 10.20 6.21
N LEU A 46 -3.95 10.28 6.43
CA LEU A 46 -4.92 10.28 5.34
C LEU A 46 -4.81 11.53 4.46
N ALA A 47 -4.54 12.70 5.04
CA ALA A 47 -4.29 13.92 4.27
C ALA A 47 -3.08 13.76 3.34
N LYS A 48 -2.00 13.13 3.83
CA LYS A 48 -0.82 12.78 3.02
C LYS A 48 -1.13 11.72 1.95
N ALA A 49 -1.98 10.75 2.25
CA ALA A 49 -2.40 9.75 1.27
C ALA A 49 -3.27 10.35 0.16
N PHE A 50 -4.16 11.29 0.52
CA PHE A 50 -5.01 12.05 -0.40
C PHE A 50 -4.36 13.35 -0.86
N HIS A 51 -3.05 13.36 -1.09
CA HIS A 51 -2.32 14.56 -1.48
C HIS A 51 -2.81 15.12 -2.83
N SER A 52 -2.87 16.43 -2.96
CA SER A 52 -3.17 17.12 -4.23
C SER A 52 -2.23 16.69 -5.37
N TYR A 53 -2.78 16.61 -6.59
CA TYR A 53 -2.12 16.12 -7.82
C TYR A 53 -0.79 16.82 -8.16
N GLU A 54 -0.59 18.05 -7.69
CA GLU A 54 0.64 18.82 -7.91
C GLU A 54 1.91 18.14 -7.37
N ARG A 55 1.80 17.26 -6.36
CA ARG A 55 2.93 16.42 -5.89
C ARG A 55 2.88 14.97 -6.36
N ALA A 56 1.85 14.54 -7.10
CA ALA A 56 1.75 13.18 -7.63
C ALA A 56 2.81 12.88 -8.72
N GLN A 57 3.56 13.90 -9.16
CA GLN A 57 4.59 13.79 -10.19
C GLN A 57 5.81 12.96 -9.75
N ASP A 58 5.95 12.67 -8.45
CA ASP A 58 6.96 11.73 -7.93
C ASP A 58 6.31 10.50 -7.30
N LEU A 59 5.72 9.65 -8.15
CA LEU A 59 5.16 8.34 -7.74
C LEU A 59 6.20 7.46 -7.01
N TRP A 60 7.49 7.69 -7.25
CA TRP A 60 8.56 6.92 -6.61
C TRP A 60 8.69 7.24 -5.11
N THR A 61 8.42 8.49 -4.71
CA THR A 61 8.31 8.85 -3.29
C THR A 61 7.22 8.08 -2.57
N PHE A 62 6.13 7.70 -3.26
CA PHE A 62 5.05 6.88 -2.68
C PHE A 62 5.34 5.37 -2.72
N ALA A 63 6.42 4.95 -3.37
CA ALA A 63 6.80 3.55 -3.50
C ALA A 63 7.82 3.09 -2.46
N THR A 64 8.62 4.02 -1.92
CA THR A 64 9.82 3.72 -1.12
C THR A 64 9.66 4.10 0.34
N VAL A 65 10.15 3.24 1.23
CA VAL A 65 10.09 3.43 2.69
C VAL A 65 11.31 4.22 3.19
N GLY A 66 11.31 4.56 4.47
CA GLY A 66 12.42 5.25 5.12
C GLY A 66 13.57 4.30 5.41
N GLY A 67 14.79 4.81 5.22
CA GLY A 67 16.01 4.08 5.60
C GLY A 67 16.29 4.01 7.10
N ASP A 68 15.43 4.64 7.89
CA ASP A 68 15.46 4.66 9.35
C ASP A 68 14.44 3.69 9.97
N GLY A 69 13.83 2.84 9.15
CA GLY A 69 12.78 1.91 9.57
C GLY A 69 11.38 2.51 9.57
N SER A 70 11.21 3.77 9.13
CA SER A 70 9.90 4.39 8.96
C SER A 70 9.21 3.97 7.67
N GLY A 71 7.87 3.98 7.66
CA GLY A 71 7.06 3.75 6.48
C GLY A 71 6.99 4.95 5.54
N VAL A 72 6.39 4.73 4.37
CA VAL A 72 6.27 5.74 3.31
C VAL A 72 5.59 7.04 3.76
N MET A 73 4.56 6.96 4.62
CA MET A 73 3.80 8.13 5.08
C MET A 73 4.61 9.09 5.95
N MET A 74 5.70 8.62 6.57
CA MET A 74 6.59 9.46 7.38
C MET A 74 7.54 10.30 6.52
N ARG A 75 7.74 9.89 5.26
CA ARG A 75 8.58 10.62 4.28
C ARG A 75 7.81 11.69 3.52
N ILE A 76 6.49 11.58 3.49
CA ILE A 76 5.63 12.52 2.81
C ILE A 76 5.46 13.74 3.71
N ALA A 77 6.02 14.87 3.27
CA ALA A 77 5.83 16.15 3.93
C ALA A 77 4.32 16.47 4.01
N PRO A 78 3.85 17.12 5.10
CA PRO A 78 2.49 17.63 5.17
C PRO A 78 2.16 18.50 3.95
N GLY A 79 0.90 18.48 3.54
CA GLY A 79 0.43 19.19 2.35
C GLY A 79 -1.09 19.28 2.31
N THR A 80 -1.60 19.92 1.26
CA THR A 80 -3.04 20.05 1.02
C THR A 80 -3.58 18.75 0.42
N SER A 81 -4.64 18.22 1.04
CA SER A 81 -5.42 17.15 0.45
C SER A 81 -6.23 17.68 -0.74
N PHE A 82 -6.51 16.82 -1.72
CA PHE A 82 -7.52 17.13 -2.74
C PHE A 82 -8.95 17.01 -2.20
N LEU A 83 -9.13 16.39 -1.03
CA LEU A 83 -10.39 16.35 -0.31
C LEU A 83 -10.59 17.63 0.49
N THR A 84 -11.85 18.02 0.65
CA THR A 84 -12.25 19.02 1.65
C THR A 84 -12.01 18.50 3.07
N ASP A 85 -11.97 19.40 4.05
CA ASP A 85 -11.82 19.00 5.46
C ASP A 85 -12.96 18.08 5.93
N GLU A 86 -14.20 18.36 5.51
CA GLU A 86 -15.37 17.55 5.86
C GLU A 86 -15.28 16.13 5.29
N GLU A 87 -14.85 15.99 4.03
CA GLU A 87 -14.64 14.67 3.42
C GLU A 87 -13.51 13.91 4.10
N LEU A 88 -12.40 14.59 4.41
CA LEU A 88 -11.27 13.99 5.11
C LEU A 88 -11.67 13.50 6.51
N ASP A 89 -12.50 14.25 7.23
CA ASP A 89 -13.00 13.89 8.55
C ASP A 89 -13.86 12.63 8.52
N VAL A 90 -14.64 12.41 7.45
CA VAL A 90 -15.41 11.17 7.25
C VAL A 90 -14.49 9.95 7.16
N TYR A 91 -13.40 10.04 6.38
CA TYR A 91 -12.44 8.94 6.27
C TYR A 91 -11.67 8.75 7.59
N ALA A 92 -11.24 9.83 8.24
CA ALA A 92 -10.54 9.76 9.52
C ALA A 92 -11.39 9.04 10.57
N ALA A 93 -12.65 9.45 10.74
CA ALA A 93 -13.57 8.82 11.69
C ALA A 93 -13.86 7.34 11.36
N ALA A 94 -13.80 6.94 10.09
CA ALA A 94 -13.92 5.55 9.71
C ALA A 94 -12.68 4.75 10.14
N PHE A 95 -11.48 5.21 9.79
CA PHE A 95 -10.23 4.53 10.09
C PHE A 95 -9.87 4.54 11.59
N GLU A 96 -10.24 5.58 12.34
CA GLU A 96 -10.11 5.60 13.80
C GLU A 96 -10.95 4.51 14.47
N ARG A 97 -12.12 4.18 13.90
CA ARG A 97 -13.00 3.12 14.42
C ARG A 97 -12.54 1.72 13.99
N THR A 98 -12.04 1.56 12.76
CA THR A 98 -11.75 0.24 12.19
C THR A 98 -10.28 -0.16 12.29
N GLY A 99 -9.39 0.80 12.51
CA GLY A 99 -7.95 0.64 12.29
C GLY A 99 -7.61 0.43 10.80
N PHE A 100 -6.31 0.24 10.53
CA PHE A 100 -5.79 0.04 9.17
C PHE A 100 -5.56 -1.44 8.80
N THR A 101 -5.59 -2.35 9.77
CA THR A 101 -5.26 -3.78 9.57
C THR A 101 -6.03 -4.43 8.42
N GLY A 102 -7.33 -4.16 8.29
CA GLY A 102 -8.15 -4.73 7.22
C GLY A 102 -7.66 -4.37 5.83
N GLY A 103 -7.29 -3.09 5.62
CA GLY A 103 -6.72 -2.63 4.36
C GLY A 103 -5.32 -3.19 4.11
N LEU A 104 -4.47 -3.20 5.15
CA LEU A 104 -3.09 -3.70 5.05
C LEU A 104 -3.02 -5.21 4.79
N ASN A 105 -4.02 -5.98 5.24
CA ASN A 105 -4.08 -7.41 5.00
C ASN A 105 -4.18 -7.79 3.51
N TRP A 106 -4.69 -6.90 2.65
CA TRP A 106 -4.67 -7.15 1.20
C TRP A 106 -3.25 -7.29 0.66
N TYR A 107 -2.30 -6.51 1.18
CA TYR A 107 -0.88 -6.65 0.82
C TYR A 107 -0.27 -7.92 1.43
N ARG A 108 -0.66 -8.29 2.64
CA ARG A 108 -0.19 -9.52 3.31
C ARG A 108 -0.68 -10.79 2.59
N ALA A 109 -1.82 -10.70 1.92
CA ALA A 109 -2.39 -11.76 1.12
C ALA A 109 -1.85 -11.81 -0.33
N MET A 110 -0.84 -11.00 -0.70
CA MET A 110 -0.38 -10.94 -2.10
C MET A 110 0.19 -12.26 -2.63
N ASP A 111 0.86 -13.03 -1.77
CA ASP A 111 1.41 -14.34 -2.15
C ASP A 111 0.32 -15.40 -2.20
N TYR A 112 -0.64 -15.35 -1.26
CA TYR A 112 -1.83 -16.18 -1.32
C TYR A 112 -2.64 -15.94 -2.61
N SER A 113 -2.78 -14.67 -3.00
CA SER A 113 -3.45 -14.29 -4.25
C SER A 113 -2.67 -14.78 -5.47
N TRP A 114 -1.34 -14.76 -5.40
CA TRP A 114 -0.48 -15.35 -6.44
C TRP A 114 -0.68 -16.87 -6.55
N GLU A 115 -0.77 -17.60 -5.43
CA GLU A 115 -1.04 -19.04 -5.42
C GLU A 115 -2.42 -19.36 -6.03
N ASP A 116 -3.46 -18.61 -5.64
CA ASP A 116 -4.82 -18.82 -6.12
C ASP A 116 -4.93 -18.55 -7.63
N THR A 117 -4.27 -17.49 -8.13
CA THR A 117 -4.25 -17.21 -9.58
C THR A 117 -3.48 -18.25 -10.38
N ARG A 118 -2.50 -18.96 -9.79
CA ARG A 118 -1.84 -20.12 -10.44
C ARG A 118 -2.81 -21.26 -10.69
N ALA A 119 -3.76 -21.49 -9.79
CA ALA A 119 -4.80 -22.50 -10.00
C ALA A 119 -5.73 -22.15 -11.19
N LEU A 120 -5.75 -20.89 -11.61
CA LEU A 120 -6.57 -20.35 -12.70
C LEU A 120 -5.79 -20.11 -14.00
N GLU A 121 -4.56 -20.62 -14.12
CA GLU A 121 -3.63 -20.31 -15.23
C GLU A 121 -4.18 -20.58 -16.65
N ASN A 122 -5.20 -21.44 -16.77
CA ASN A 122 -5.91 -21.71 -18.03
C ASN A 122 -7.41 -21.37 -17.99
N HIS A 123 -7.86 -20.67 -16.95
CA HIS A 123 -9.25 -20.28 -16.81
C HIS A 123 -9.53 -19.02 -17.64
N ARG A 124 -10.49 -19.13 -18.57
CA ARG A 124 -10.95 -18.01 -19.38
C ARG A 124 -12.26 -17.51 -18.80
N ILE A 125 -12.39 -16.19 -18.70
CA ILE A 125 -13.70 -15.57 -18.45
C ILE A 125 -14.44 -15.56 -19.78
N ASP A 126 -15.53 -16.32 -19.88
CA ASP A 126 -16.36 -16.39 -21.07
C ASP A 126 -16.94 -15.01 -21.43
N GLY A 127 -16.89 -14.64 -22.71
CA GLY A 127 -17.45 -13.38 -23.22
C GLY A 127 -16.49 -12.18 -23.28
N ILE A 128 -15.22 -12.32 -22.87
CA ILE A 128 -14.19 -11.28 -23.05
C ILE A 128 -13.27 -11.66 -24.23
N PRO A 129 -13.27 -10.89 -25.34
CA PRO A 129 -12.31 -11.09 -26.43
C PRO A 129 -10.88 -10.81 -25.97
N VAL A 130 -9.92 -11.58 -26.48
CA VAL A 130 -8.47 -11.32 -26.31
C VAL A 130 -7.95 -10.34 -27.34
#